data_AF-A0AAU1HRI7-F1
#
_entry.id   AF-A0AAU1HRI7-F1
#
_cell.length_a   1.000
_cell.length_b   1.000
_cell.length_c   1.000
_cell.angle_alpha   90.00
_cell.angle_beta   90.00
_cell.angle_gamma   90.00
#
_symmetry.space_group_name_H-M   'P 1'
#
loop_
_entity.id
_entity.type
_entity.pdbx_description
1 polymer ?
#
loop_
_entity_poly.entity_id
_entity_poly.type
_entity_poly.pdbx_seq_one_letter_code
_entity_poly.pdbx_strand_id
1 'polypeptide(L)'
;MSVTDKFLNDVEGHLLLAATRDEGRTAAARFSAPLHWLTDTQRDEVERRFEAEYLALARGSWQHTAARAGRLRDEYEAKYRDLRRRLLAGWLLTCALAFGVLVVCLA
;
A
#
# COMPACT_ATOMS: atom_id res chain seq x y z
N MET A 1 11.07 3.66 -11.63
CA MET A 1 11.32 2.96 -10.36
C MET A 1 12.78 2.57 -10.36
N SER A 2 13.56 3.02 -9.38
CA SER A 2 15.00 2.73 -9.32
C SER A 2 15.22 1.25 -8.96
N VAL A 3 16.39 0.69 -9.32
CA VAL A 3 16.77 -0.69 -8.95
C VAL A 3 16.73 -0.88 -7.43
N THR A 4 17.09 0.16 -6.67
CA THR A 4 17.04 0.19 -5.21
C THR A 4 15.60 0.08 -4.66
N ASP A 5 14.63 0.77 -5.28
CA ASP A 5 13.22 0.74 -4.85
C ASP A 5 12.64 -0.67 -5.02
N LYS A 6 13.00 -1.34 -6.11
CA LYS A 6 12.55 -2.71 -6.39
C LYS A 6 13.12 -3.69 -5.37
N PHE A 7 14.43 -3.59 -5.08
CA PHE A 7 15.08 -4.43 -4.09
C PHE A 7 14.49 -4.24 -2.69
N LEU A 8 14.25 -3.00 -2.27
CA LEU A 8 13.63 -2.71 -0.97
C LEU A 8 12.24 -3.33 -0.86
N ASN A 9 11.42 -3.19 -1.89
CA ASN A 9 10.07 -3.75 -1.92
C ASN A 9 10.06 -5.29 -1.87
N ASP A 10 11.03 -5.94 -2.53
CA ASP A 10 11.17 -7.41 -2.48
C ASP A 10 11.58 -7.87 -1.06
N VAL A 11 12.50 -7.14 -0.41
CA VAL A 11 12.90 -7.41 0.98
C VAL A 11 11.74 -7.19 1.94
N GLU A 12 11.03 -6.06 1.86
CA GLU A 12 9.85 -5.78 2.68
C GLU A 12 8.77 -6.85 2.51
N GLY A 13 8.52 -7.28 1.26
CA GLY A 13 7.57 -8.36 0.97
C GLY A 13 7.98 -9.69 1.61
N HIS A 14 9.27 -10.04 1.58
CA HIS A 14 9.79 -11.23 2.24
C HIS A 14 9.67 -11.14 3.77
N LEU A 15 9.98 -9.99 4.37
CA LEU A 15 9.87 -9.78 5.81
C LEU A 15 8.42 -9.83 6.28
N LEU A 16 7.50 -9.20 5.54
CA LEU A 16 6.06 -9.28 5.81
C LEU A 16 5.57 -10.73 5.78
N LEU A 17 5.90 -11.48 4.75
CA LEU A 17 5.48 -12.88 4.64
C LEU A 17 6.06 -13.75 5.76
N ALA A 18 7.32 -13.52 6.14
CA ALA A 18 7.95 -14.24 7.25
C ALA A 18 7.27 -13.92 8.59
N ALA A 19 7.01 -12.65 8.88
CA ALA A 19 6.32 -12.22 10.09
C ALA A 19 4.90 -12.81 10.17
N THR A 20 4.13 -12.75 9.08
CA THR A 20 2.75 -13.26 9.08
C THR A 20 2.67 -14.78 9.22
N ARG A 21 3.67 -15.53 8.74
CA ARG A 21 3.75 -16.98 9.03
C ARG A 21 3.97 -17.24 10.52
N ASP A 22 4.83 -16.46 11.16
CA ASP A 22 5.10 -16.59 12.59
C ASP A 22 3.86 -16.23 13.44
N GLU A 23 3.17 -15.15 13.07
CA GLU A 23 1.89 -14.75 13.65
C GLU A 23 0.83 -15.84 13.45
N GLY A 24 0.74 -16.42 12.24
CA GLY A 24 -0.19 -17.49 11.91
C GLY A 24 0.02 -18.73 12.76
N ARG A 25 1.27 -19.19 12.93
CA ARG A 25 1.63 -20.32 13.81
C ARG A 25 1.28 -20.02 15.27
N THR A 26 1.62 -18.83 15.75
CA THR A 26 1.31 -18.41 17.13
C THR A 26 -0.20 -18.35 17.37
N ALA A 27 -0.96 -17.83 16.40
CA ALA A 27 -2.41 -17.76 16.46
C ALA A 27 -3.05 -19.15 16.40
N ALA A 28 -2.52 -20.05 15.57
CA ALA A 28 -2.95 -21.44 15.48
C ALA A 28 -2.79 -22.18 16.81
N ALA A 29 -1.59 -22.10 17.42
CA ALA A 29 -1.32 -22.69 18.72
C ALA A 29 -2.23 -22.11 19.82
N ARG A 30 -2.43 -20.78 19.82
CA ARG A 30 -3.35 -20.12 20.76
C ARG A 30 -4.80 -20.59 20.56
N PHE A 31 -5.23 -20.79 19.32
CA PHE A 31 -6.58 -21.24 18.98
C PHE A 31 -6.81 -22.70 19.38
N SER A 32 -5.81 -23.56 19.17
CA SER A 32 -5.89 -24.98 19.49
C SER A 32 -5.76 -25.26 21.00
N ALA A 33 -4.98 -24.45 21.73
CA ALA A 33 -4.66 -24.64 23.15
C ALA A 33 -5.87 -24.98 24.06
N PRO A 34 -7.03 -24.32 23.99
CA PRO A 34 -8.19 -24.67 24.82
C PRO A 34 -8.88 -26.00 24.45
N LEU A 35 -8.59 -26.56 23.27
CA LEU A 35 -9.18 -27.80 22.75
C LEU A 35 -8.43 -29.03 23.31
N HIS A 36 -8.61 -29.28 24.60
CA HIS A 36 -7.96 -30.37 25.35
C HIS A 36 -8.42 -31.78 24.94
N TRP A 37 -9.53 -31.90 24.21
CA TRP A 37 -10.07 -33.16 23.72
C TRP A 37 -9.41 -33.64 22.41
N LEU A 38 -8.58 -32.79 21.78
CA LEU A 38 -7.83 -33.16 20.58
C LEU A 38 -6.57 -33.95 20.93
N THR A 39 -6.33 -35.04 20.19
CA THR A 39 -5.02 -35.69 20.17
C THR A 39 -3.97 -34.79 19.52
N ASP A 40 -2.69 -35.05 19.75
CA ASP A 40 -1.60 -34.28 19.15
C ASP A 40 -1.68 -34.27 17.61
N THR A 41 -2.01 -35.41 17.00
CA THR A 41 -2.20 -35.51 15.55
C THR A 41 -3.37 -34.70 15.02
N GLN A 42 -4.46 -34.59 15.79
CA GLN A 42 -5.61 -33.76 15.43
C GLN A 42 -5.30 -32.27 15.63
N ARG A 43 -4.55 -31.93 16.69
CA ARG A 43 -4.08 -30.58 16.97
C ARG A 43 -3.18 -30.07 15.84
N ASP A 44 -2.18 -30.85 15.44
CA ASP A 44 -1.28 -30.51 14.34
C ASP A 44 -2.05 -30.26 13.03
N GLU A 45 -3.05 -31.08 12.71
CA GLU A 45 -3.86 -30.88 11.51
C GLU A 45 -4.68 -29.59 11.58
N VAL A 46 -5.32 -29.32 12.72
CA VAL A 46 -6.08 -28.08 12.94
C VAL A 46 -5.16 -26.87 12.82
N GLU A 47 -3.98 -26.90 13.42
CA GLU A 47 -3.03 -25.80 13.38
C GLU A 47 -2.53 -25.53 11.96
N ARG A 48 -2.19 -26.57 11.20
CA ARG A 48 -1.79 -26.43 9.78
C ARG A 48 -2.90 -25.82 8.92
N ARG A 49 -4.15 -26.26 9.11
CA ARG A 49 -5.31 -25.71 8.37
C ARG A 49 -5.58 -24.27 8.77
N PHE A 50 -5.48 -23.97 10.05
CA PHE A 50 -5.62 -22.61 10.56
C PHE A 50 -4.56 -21.68 9.96
N GLU A 51 -3.28 -22.09 9.98
CA GLU A 51 -2.20 -21.29 9.40
C GLU A 51 -2.43 -21.01 7.90
N ALA A 52 -2.87 -22.01 7.14
CA ALA A 52 -3.17 -21.86 5.72
C ALA A 52 -4.29 -20.83 5.47
N GLU A 53 -5.39 -20.90 6.23
CA GLU A 53 -6.50 -19.94 6.14
C GLU A 53 -6.10 -18.54 6.62
N TYR A 54 -5.31 -18.46 7.70
CA TYR A 54 -4.77 -17.21 8.20
C TYR A 54 -3.94 -16.48 7.14
N LEU A 55 -3.04 -17.21 6.47
CA LEU A 55 -2.22 -16.66 5.38
C LEU A 55 -3.06 -16.25 4.17
N ALA A 56 -4.10 -17.01 3.82
CA ALA A 56 -5.01 -16.66 2.74
C ALA A 56 -5.78 -15.37 3.03
N LEU A 57 -6.30 -15.22 4.26
CA LEU A 57 -6.98 -14.00 4.72
C LEU A 57 -6.05 -12.79 4.75
N ALA A 58 -4.84 -12.96 5.32
CA ALA A 58 -3.84 -11.90 5.36
C ALA A 58 -3.50 -11.41 3.95
N ARG A 59 -3.24 -12.33 3.01
CA ARG A 59 -2.98 -12.01 1.61
C ARG A 59 -4.15 -11.25 0.97
N GLY A 60 -5.39 -11.69 1.19
CA GLY A 60 -6.59 -11.00 0.70
C GLY A 60 -6.70 -9.57 1.23
N SER A 61 -6.43 -9.38 2.53
CA SER A 61 -6.46 -8.06 3.17
C SER A 61 -5.41 -7.10 2.61
N TRP A 62 -4.20 -7.58 2.35
CA TRP A 62 -3.13 -6.79 1.74
C TRP A 62 -3.47 -6.40 0.31
N GLN A 63 -4.00 -7.34 -0.49
CA GLN A 63 -4.44 -7.05 -1.86
C GLN A 63 -5.54 -5.99 -1.88
N HIS A 64 -6.51 -6.08 -0.97
CA HIS A 64 -7.56 -5.09 -0.85
C HIS A 64 -7.00 -3.71 -0.47
N THR A 65 -6.09 -3.67 0.49
CA THR A 65 -5.43 -2.45 0.96
C THR A 65 -4.59 -1.81 -0.14
N ALA A 66 -3.80 -2.60 -0.87
CA ALA A 66 -3.00 -2.14 -1.99
C ALA A 66 -3.89 -1.57 -3.11
N ALA A 67 -4.98 -2.26 -3.45
CA ALA A 67 -5.94 -1.77 -4.43
C ALA A 67 -6.61 -0.45 -3.99
N ARG A 68 -6.96 -0.33 -2.70
CA ARG A 68 -7.54 0.89 -2.14
C ARG A 68 -6.53 2.05 -2.14
N ALA A 69 -5.28 1.79 -1.76
CA ALA A 69 -4.21 2.78 -1.78
C ALA A 69 -3.93 3.28 -3.20
N GLY A 70 -3.93 2.39 -4.20
CA GLY A 70 -3.83 2.76 -5.61
C GLY A 70 -4.97 3.70 -6.05
N ARG A 71 -6.23 3.32 -5.77
CA ARG A 71 -7.38 4.17 -6.10
C ARG A 71 -7.32 5.56 -5.43
N LEU A 72 -6.91 5.62 -4.16
CA LEU A 72 -6.74 6.88 -3.46
C LEU A 72 -5.64 7.72 -4.11
N ARG A 73 -4.49 7.11 -4.40
CA ARG A 73 -3.38 7.79 -5.07
C ARG A 73 -3.81 8.39 -6.40
N ASP A 74 -4.53 7.63 -7.23
CA ASP A 74 -5.01 8.10 -8.53
C ASP A 74 -5.97 9.30 -8.37
N GLU A 75 -6.89 9.25 -7.40
CA GLU A 75 -7.82 10.34 -7.13
C GLU A 75 -7.08 11.61 -6.67
N TYR A 76 -6.14 11.47 -5.73
CA TYR A 76 -5.33 12.59 -5.25
C TYR A 76 -4.44 13.16 -6.34
N GLU A 77 -3.82 12.31 -7.15
CA GLU A 77 -2.94 12.74 -8.24
C GLU A 77 -3.72 13.47 -9.33
N ALA A 78 -4.94 13.02 -9.64
CA ALA A 78 -5.83 13.72 -10.55
C ALA A 78 -6.18 15.13 -10.05
N LYS A 79 -6.57 15.26 -8.76
CA LYS A 79 -6.85 16.56 -8.13
C LYS A 79 -5.61 17.46 -8.10
N TYR A 80 -4.45 16.90 -7.76
CA TYR A 80 -3.20 17.63 -7.75
C TYR A 80 -2.79 18.11 -9.14
N ARG A 81 -2.89 17.24 -10.16
CA ARG A 81 -2.62 17.61 -11.55
C ARG A 81 -3.53 18.74 -12.01
N ASP A 82 -4.80 18.72 -11.64
CA ASP A 82 -5.72 19.80 -11.97
C ASP A 82 -5.32 21.12 -11.32
N LEU A 83 -5.08 21.11 -10.01
CA LEU A 83 -4.66 22.31 -9.27
C LEU A 83 -3.33 22.86 -9.81
N ARG A 84 -2.37 21.98 -10.09
CA ARG A 84 -1.07 22.35 -10.68
C ARG A 84 -1.26 23.02 -12.04
N ARG A 85 -2.13 22.48 -12.91
CA ARG A 85 -2.43 23.11 -14.21
C ARG A 85 -3.01 24.50 -14.05
N ARG A 86 -3.96 24.69 -13.12
CA ARG A 86 -4.58 26.00 -12.86
C ARG A 86 -3.58 27.01 -12.32
N LEU A 87 -2.71 26.60 -11.39
CA LEU A 87 -1.65 27.44 -10.86
C LEU A 87 -0.65 27.85 -11.95
N LEU A 88 -0.20 26.90 -12.77
CA LEU A 88 0.71 27.19 -13.87
C LEU A 88 0.07 28.11 -14.91
N ALA A 89 -1.20 27.89 -15.27
CA ALA A 89 -1.92 28.75 -16.21
C ALA A 89 -2.06 30.18 -15.66
N GLY A 90 -2.42 30.34 -14.39
CA GLY A 90 -2.50 31.64 -13.74
C GLY A 90 -1.14 32.34 -13.72
N TRP A 91 -0.08 31.62 -13.33
CA TRP A 91 1.28 32.16 -13.30
C TRP A 91 1.76 32.61 -14.70
N LEU A 92 1.56 31.77 -15.72
CA LEU A 92 1.89 32.12 -17.11
C LEU A 92 1.12 33.35 -17.60
N LEU A 93 -0.17 33.44 -17.26
CA LEU A 93 -1.01 34.59 -17.62
C LEU A 93 -0.51 35.87 -16.93
N THR A 94 -0.16 35.81 -15.64
CA THR A 94 0.43 36.93 -14.91
C THR A 94 1.77 37.36 -15.53
N CYS A 95 2.65 36.41 -15.89
CA CYS A 95 3.91 36.71 -16.56
C CYS A 95 3.68 37.38 -17.93
N ALA A 96 2.73 36.87 -18.73
CA ALA A 96 2.40 37.45 -20.03
C ALA A 96 1.85 38.88 -19.91
N LEU A 97 0.97 39.13 -18.93
CA LEU A 97 0.46 40.48 -18.65
C LEU A 97 1.59 41.42 -18.19
N ALA A 98 2.43 40.99 -17.26
CA ALA A 98 3.56 41.80 -16.78
C ALA A 98 4.52 42.14 -17.92
N PHE A 99 4.82 41.17 -18.79
CA PHE A 99 5.65 41.39 -19.97
C PHE A 99 5.00 42.37 -20.95
N GLY A 100 3.69 42.23 -21.22
CA GLY A 100 2.95 43.16 -22.06
C GLY A 100 2.97 44.59 -21.52
N VAL A 101 2.79 44.77 -20.21
CA VAL A 101 2.89 46.08 -19.54
C VAL A 101 4.31 46.66 -19.70
N LEU A 102 5.35 45.86 -19.46
CA LEU A 102 6.74 46.32 -19.63
C LEU A 102 7.02 46.76 -21.07
N VAL A 103 6.55 46.01 -22.07
CA VAL A 103 6.70 46.38 -23.49
C VAL A 103 6.00 47.70 -23.79
N VAL A 104 4.78 47.90 -23.30
CA VAL A 104 4.03 49.15 -23.49
C VAL A 104 4.71 50.33 -22.80
N CYS A 105 5.30 50.14 -21.62
CA CYS A 105 6.02 51.20 -20.91
C CYS A 105 7.38 51.56 -21.55
N LEU A 106 7.98 50.65 -22.30
CA LEU A 106 9.27 50.85 -22.99
C LEU A 106 9.13 51.37 -24.43
N ALA A 107 7.91 51.35 -24.98
CA ALA A 107 7.56 51.87 -26.30
C ALA A 107 7.17 53.36 -26.23
#